data_AF-A0A3M2G5I0-F1
#
_entry.id   AF-A0A3M2G5I0-F1
#
_cell.length_a   1.000
_cell.length_b   1.000
_cell.length_c   1.000
_cell.angle_alpha   90.00
_cell.angle_beta   90.00
_cell.angle_gamma   90.00
#
_symmetry.space_group_name_H-M   'P 1'
#
loop_
_entity.id
_entity.type
_entity.pdbx_description
1 polymer ?
#
loop_
_entity_poly.entity_id
_entity_poly.type
_entity_poly.pdbx_seq_one_letter_code
_entity_poly.pdbx_strand_id
1 'polypeptide(L)'
;DDNIVQPALARLEAAIGAASGPPAGPTLADLSCSTGQVPLYDGTAWVCAISRTAHTAVTEDARTLDDGGGPVPVGSEVGRYTAIAIPSGGLPVIAHYDVTGGDLVLWRCSDVHCTSGTSRTLDSVGDVGRYAAIAVGRDGSPLIAYYDTAGRLRLFVCGDAACDTGSARTLDNGGTHRVGQFPSIAIGLDGNPVISYLDFDGGTLRFYACADPACTAARTSRSLPAGPAGNAIGWSTSVAIAGDGNPVIAYEDHTLGEVGLYLCGDPACATGAPSTLGLRGADPSLVIGIDGNPFVAHTSNRAGASSLTVTHCDDPACTGSRSLIGVDGGVGRMTGQYPSTLLGVDGNPVIAYHDATDGDLKLRVCDDPACTSGLSRVVDTGGAAIVGSYTSLARTADGAVLVAYQDATSGALKVARVMVAAAGSTLDVPLR
;
A
#
# COMPACT_ATOMS: atom_id res chain seq x y z
N ASP A 1 12.05 3.50 -30.23
CA ASP A 1 12.56 3.39 -31.61
C ASP A 1 11.35 3.18 -32.53
N ASP A 2 11.08 4.15 -33.40
CA ASP A 2 9.84 4.24 -34.19
C ASP A 2 9.65 3.06 -35.15
N ASN A 3 10.72 2.32 -35.43
CA ASN A 3 10.73 1.14 -36.30
C ASN A 3 10.11 -0.12 -35.65
N ILE A 4 9.86 -0.11 -34.33
CA ILE A 4 9.23 -1.24 -33.60
C ILE A 4 7.80 -0.89 -33.19
N VAL A 5 7.53 0.37 -32.86
CA VAL A 5 6.23 0.83 -32.34
C VAL A 5 5.16 0.88 -33.43
N GLN A 6 5.48 1.38 -34.61
CA GLN A 6 4.53 1.53 -35.72
C GLN A 6 3.99 0.17 -36.25
N PRO A 7 4.83 -0.86 -36.48
CA PRO A 7 4.34 -2.16 -36.92
C PRO A 7 3.54 -2.91 -35.85
N ALA A 8 3.84 -2.70 -34.57
CA ALA A 8 3.10 -3.28 -33.45
C ALA A 8 1.72 -2.62 -33.29
N LEU A 9 1.66 -1.30 -33.46
CA LEU A 9 0.42 -0.53 -33.45
C LEU A 9 -0.50 -0.91 -34.63
N ALA A 10 0.05 -1.06 -35.84
CA ALA A 10 -0.71 -1.50 -37.01
C ALA A 10 -1.26 -2.94 -36.87
N ARG A 11 -0.54 -3.83 -36.17
CA ARG A 11 -1.03 -5.19 -35.85
C ARG A 11 -2.11 -5.17 -34.78
N LEU A 12 -2.03 -4.26 -33.83
CA LEU A 12 -3.05 -4.06 -32.79
C LEU A 12 -4.34 -3.48 -33.40
N GLU A 13 -4.22 -2.48 -34.28
CA GLU A 13 -5.33 -1.89 -35.03
C GLU A 13 -6.01 -2.90 -35.97
N ALA A 14 -5.23 -3.74 -36.64
CA ALA A 14 -5.77 -4.82 -37.48
C ALA A 14 -6.45 -5.94 -36.67
N ALA A 15 -6.00 -6.21 -35.44
CA ALA A 15 -6.65 -7.17 -34.55
C ALA A 15 -7.97 -6.65 -33.98
N ILE A 16 -8.11 -5.33 -33.83
CA ILE A 16 -9.34 -4.66 -33.38
C ILE A 16 -10.36 -4.54 -34.54
N GLY A 17 -9.91 -4.47 -35.80
CA GLY A 17 -10.76 -4.25 -36.98
C GLY A 17 -11.65 -5.41 -37.47
N ALA A 18 -11.64 -6.57 -36.81
CA ALA A 18 -12.42 -7.74 -37.28
C ALA A 18 -13.81 -7.90 -36.62
N ALA A 19 -14.20 -7.01 -35.70
CA ALA A 19 -15.53 -7.01 -35.09
C ALA A 19 -16.27 -5.69 -35.35
N SER A 20 -17.26 -5.73 -36.25
CA SER A 20 -18.40 -4.81 -36.36
C SER A 20 -18.19 -3.30 -36.08
N GLY A 21 -17.80 -2.52 -37.11
CA GLY A 21 -17.97 -1.06 -37.20
C GLY A 21 -17.26 -0.18 -36.14
N PRO A 22 -16.83 1.06 -36.45
CA PRO A 22 -16.29 1.93 -35.42
C PRO A 22 -17.40 2.26 -34.40
N PRO A 23 -17.18 2.08 -33.09
CA PRO A 23 -18.15 2.48 -32.08
C PRO A 23 -18.42 3.98 -32.23
N ALA A 24 -19.69 4.36 -32.24
CA ALA A 24 -20.11 5.76 -32.30
C ALA A 24 -19.89 6.39 -30.92
N GLY A 25 -18.65 6.77 -30.59
CA GLY A 25 -18.29 7.38 -29.32
C GLY A 25 -16.83 7.86 -29.28
N PRO A 26 -16.46 8.71 -28.31
CA PRO A 26 -15.08 9.12 -28.10
C PRO A 26 -14.19 7.91 -27.84
N THR A 27 -12.94 7.95 -28.34
CA THR A 27 -11.95 6.92 -27.98
C THR A 27 -11.48 7.15 -26.55
N LEU A 28 -10.90 6.13 -25.90
CA LEU A 28 -10.33 6.27 -24.55
C LEU A 28 -9.32 7.43 -24.46
N ALA A 29 -8.60 7.72 -25.55
CA ALA A 29 -7.64 8.82 -25.64
C ALA A 29 -8.29 10.21 -25.75
N ASP A 30 -9.55 10.30 -26.18
CA ASP A 30 -10.31 11.55 -26.31
C ASP A 30 -11.09 11.89 -25.03
N LEU A 31 -11.06 11.00 -24.03
CA LEU A 31 -11.93 11.06 -22.87
C LEU A 31 -11.25 11.82 -21.71
N SER A 32 -11.71 13.03 -21.43
CA SER A 32 -11.30 13.82 -20.26
C SER A 32 -12.37 13.73 -19.16
N CYS A 33 -12.21 12.80 -18.23
CA CYS A 33 -13.17 12.62 -17.14
C CYS A 33 -13.06 13.71 -16.08
N SER A 34 -14.23 14.08 -15.54
CA SER A 34 -14.28 15.00 -14.40
C SER A 34 -13.81 14.29 -13.13
N THR A 35 -13.43 15.07 -12.12
CA THR A 35 -13.03 14.56 -10.80
C THR A 35 -14.03 13.51 -10.28
N GLY A 36 -13.53 12.34 -9.87
CA GLY A 36 -14.35 11.24 -9.36
C GLY A 36 -14.95 10.32 -10.42
N GLN A 37 -14.73 10.59 -11.71
CA GLN A 37 -15.09 9.70 -12.80
C GLN A 37 -13.87 9.00 -13.38
N VAL A 38 -14.03 7.74 -13.77
CA VAL A 38 -13.06 6.99 -14.55
C VAL A 38 -13.61 6.68 -15.94
N PRO A 39 -12.75 6.53 -16.96
CA PRO A 39 -13.16 5.95 -18.22
C PRO A 39 -13.63 4.50 -18.01
N LEU A 40 -14.90 4.24 -18.28
CA LEU A 40 -15.47 2.90 -18.28
C LEU A 40 -16.01 2.58 -19.66
N TYR A 41 -15.84 1.33 -20.09
CA TYR A 41 -16.45 0.85 -21.31
C TYR A 41 -17.84 0.29 -21.00
N ASP A 42 -18.89 0.90 -21.53
CA ASP A 42 -20.29 0.52 -21.23
C ASP A 42 -20.83 -0.64 -22.09
N GLY A 43 -19.96 -1.25 -22.92
CA GLY A 43 -20.31 -2.25 -23.92
C GLY A 43 -20.45 -1.68 -25.33
N THR A 44 -20.59 -0.36 -25.47
CA THR A 44 -20.77 0.32 -26.77
C THR A 44 -19.82 1.51 -26.99
N ALA A 45 -19.41 2.21 -25.94
CA ALA A 45 -18.47 3.32 -26.00
C ALA A 45 -17.71 3.49 -24.67
N TRP A 46 -16.60 4.23 -24.72
CA TRP A 46 -15.94 4.73 -23.51
C TRP A 46 -16.71 5.94 -22.98
N VAL A 47 -17.09 5.89 -21.72
CA VAL A 47 -17.85 6.95 -21.03
C VAL A 47 -17.20 7.29 -19.69
N CYS A 48 -17.29 8.55 -19.28
CA CYS A 48 -16.89 8.95 -17.95
C CYS A 48 -18.02 8.67 -16.97
N ALA A 49 -17.78 7.78 -16.01
CA ALA A 49 -18.75 7.44 -15.00
C ALA A 49 -18.08 7.17 -13.65
N ILE A 50 -18.87 7.24 -12.58
CA ILE A 50 -18.46 6.77 -11.26
C ILE A 50 -18.55 5.24 -11.29
N SER A 51 -17.47 4.54 -10.93
CA SER A 51 -17.50 3.07 -10.88
C SER A 51 -18.49 2.60 -9.81
N ARG A 52 -19.47 1.80 -10.25
CA ARG A 52 -20.41 1.05 -9.42
C ARG A 52 -20.49 -0.37 -9.95
N THR A 53 -19.36 -1.05 -9.84
CA THR A 53 -19.13 -2.31 -10.52
C THR A 53 -19.13 -3.40 -9.46
N ALA A 54 -20.12 -4.30 -9.50
CA ALA A 54 -20.03 -5.51 -8.70
C ALA A 54 -18.80 -6.31 -9.17
N HIS A 55 -17.98 -6.80 -8.25
CA HIS A 55 -16.77 -7.55 -8.60
C HIS A 55 -16.88 -9.05 -8.36
N THR A 56 -16.12 -9.80 -9.15
CA THR A 56 -15.71 -11.18 -8.84
C THR A 56 -14.20 -11.21 -8.69
N ALA A 57 -13.72 -11.95 -7.68
CA ALA A 57 -12.31 -12.13 -7.41
C ALA A 57 -11.94 -13.61 -7.43
N VAL A 58 -10.90 -13.97 -8.16
CA VAL A 58 -10.32 -15.32 -8.19
C VAL A 58 -8.90 -15.24 -7.66
N THR A 59 -8.66 -15.93 -6.55
CA THR A 59 -7.34 -16.09 -5.98
C THR A 59 -6.60 -17.20 -6.71
N GLU A 60 -5.39 -16.91 -7.17
CA GLU A 60 -4.41 -17.92 -7.50
C GLU A 60 -3.74 -18.42 -6.21
N ASP A 61 -3.26 -19.66 -6.20
CA ASP A 61 -2.70 -20.29 -5.00
C ASP A 61 -1.65 -19.39 -4.32
N ALA A 62 -1.84 -19.17 -3.02
CA ALA A 62 -0.87 -18.52 -2.15
C ALA A 62 0.44 -19.31 -2.12
N ARG A 63 1.56 -18.59 -2.16
CA ARG A 63 2.90 -19.19 -2.31
C ARG A 63 3.81 -18.72 -1.20
N THR A 64 4.63 -19.64 -0.70
CA THR A 64 5.79 -19.29 0.14
C THR A 64 6.92 -18.85 -0.75
N LEU A 65 7.47 -17.67 -0.46
CA LEU A 65 8.58 -17.08 -1.20
C LEU A 65 9.90 -17.30 -0.46
N ASP A 66 9.95 -16.88 0.80
CA ASP A 66 11.15 -16.96 1.63
C ASP A 66 10.80 -17.62 2.97
N ASP A 67 11.45 -18.74 3.26
CA ASP A 67 11.36 -19.49 4.51
C ASP A 67 12.70 -19.53 5.28
N GLY A 68 13.71 -18.76 4.82
CA GLY A 68 15.05 -18.72 5.39
C GLY A 68 16.05 -19.72 4.80
N GLY A 69 15.63 -20.60 3.87
CA GLY A 69 16.50 -21.41 3.02
C GLY A 69 17.36 -22.50 3.71
N GLY A 70 17.08 -23.78 3.42
CA GLY A 70 17.91 -24.94 3.82
C GLY A 70 17.34 -25.73 5.02
N PRO A 71 18.06 -26.75 5.55
CA PRO A 71 17.66 -27.47 6.77
C PRO A 71 17.88 -26.57 8.00
N VAL A 72 17.22 -25.42 8.01
CA VAL A 72 17.10 -24.52 9.13
C VAL A 72 16.04 -25.12 10.06
N PRO A 73 16.22 -25.10 11.40
CA PRO A 73 15.21 -25.62 12.30
C PRO A 73 13.88 -24.91 12.04
N VAL A 74 12.81 -25.68 11.96
CA VAL A 74 11.42 -25.21 11.97
C VAL A 74 11.29 -24.05 12.97
N GLY A 75 10.97 -22.84 12.50
CA GLY A 75 10.83 -21.63 13.35
C GLY A 75 11.74 -20.43 13.02
N SER A 76 12.32 -20.32 11.82
CA SER A 76 12.91 -19.07 11.33
C SER A 76 11.82 -18.03 11.06
N GLU A 77 11.95 -16.84 11.65
CA GLU A 77 11.04 -15.72 11.40
C GLU A 77 11.71 -14.76 10.41
N VAL A 78 11.33 -14.83 9.14
CA VAL A 78 11.94 -14.04 8.06
C VAL A 78 10.98 -13.03 7.44
N GLY A 79 9.67 -13.31 7.39
CA GLY A 79 8.71 -12.54 6.59
C GLY A 79 8.03 -11.36 7.28
N ARG A 80 8.63 -10.74 8.30
CA ARG A 80 7.93 -9.71 9.10
C ARG A 80 7.96 -8.33 8.44
N TYR A 81 6.97 -7.49 8.72
CA TYR A 81 6.92 -6.08 8.30
C TYR A 81 7.08 -5.89 6.77
N THR A 82 6.29 -6.64 6.03
CA THR A 82 6.40 -6.77 4.57
C THR A 82 5.91 -5.52 3.84
N ALA A 83 6.61 -5.15 2.76
CA ALA A 83 6.21 -4.08 1.86
C ALA A 83 6.49 -4.47 0.40
N ILE A 84 5.46 -4.46 -0.46
CA ILE A 84 5.59 -4.80 -1.88
C ILE A 84 5.45 -3.56 -2.77
N ALA A 85 6.24 -3.50 -3.83
CA ALA A 85 6.02 -2.58 -4.94
C ALA A 85 6.37 -3.24 -6.28
N ILE A 86 5.90 -2.62 -7.36
CA ILE A 86 6.19 -3.04 -8.73
C ILE A 86 6.97 -1.90 -9.42
N PRO A 87 8.31 -2.03 -9.54
CA PRO A 87 9.18 -1.15 -10.30
C PRO A 87 8.79 -1.03 -11.78
N SER A 88 9.38 -0.07 -12.50
CA SER A 88 9.10 0.16 -13.93
C SER A 88 9.45 -1.04 -14.83
N GLY A 89 10.31 -1.95 -14.36
CA GLY A 89 10.60 -3.23 -15.02
C GLY A 89 9.48 -4.28 -14.93
N GLY A 90 8.41 -4.01 -14.18
CA GLY A 90 7.23 -4.87 -14.05
C GLY A 90 7.42 -6.09 -13.13
N LEU A 91 8.65 -6.40 -12.71
CA LEU A 91 8.95 -7.48 -11.78
C LEU A 91 8.76 -7.01 -10.33
N PRO A 92 7.83 -7.58 -9.55
CA PRO A 92 7.59 -7.15 -8.19
C PRO A 92 8.83 -7.34 -7.30
N VAL A 93 8.99 -6.45 -6.32
CA VAL A 93 9.98 -6.57 -5.26
C VAL A 93 9.28 -6.44 -3.91
N ILE A 94 9.73 -7.21 -2.93
CA ILE A 94 9.12 -7.28 -1.61
C ILE A 94 10.22 -7.09 -0.57
N ALA A 95 10.16 -5.99 0.19
CA ALA A 95 11.04 -5.76 1.32
C ALA A 95 10.43 -6.40 2.58
N HIS A 96 11.27 -7.07 3.38
CA HIS A 96 10.86 -7.75 4.61
C HIS A 96 11.99 -7.69 5.65
N TYR A 97 11.60 -7.78 6.92
CA TYR A 97 12.51 -7.87 8.05
C TYR A 97 12.77 -9.32 8.40
N ASP A 98 14.00 -9.77 8.18
CA ASP A 98 14.47 -11.06 8.66
C ASP A 98 14.82 -10.96 10.15
N VAL A 99 13.92 -11.42 11.03
CA VAL A 99 14.09 -11.41 12.48
C VAL A 99 15.22 -12.35 12.90
N THR A 100 15.45 -13.42 12.15
CA THR A 100 16.48 -14.43 12.45
C THR A 100 17.87 -13.86 12.20
N GLY A 101 18.05 -13.15 11.09
CA GLY A 101 19.29 -12.45 10.74
C GLY A 101 19.46 -11.10 11.44
N GLY A 102 18.36 -10.42 11.75
CA GLY A 102 18.36 -9.00 12.15
C GLY A 102 18.50 -8.06 10.95
N ASP A 103 18.09 -8.50 9.76
CA ASP A 103 18.45 -7.88 8.49
C ASP A 103 17.24 -7.29 7.74
N LEU A 104 17.50 -6.24 6.96
CA LEU A 104 16.59 -5.82 5.89
C LEU A 104 16.88 -6.67 4.65
N VAL A 105 15.89 -7.44 4.21
CA VAL A 105 15.98 -8.32 3.04
C VAL A 105 14.99 -7.86 1.97
N LEU A 106 15.36 -8.08 0.71
CA LEU A 106 14.52 -7.86 -0.46
C LEU A 106 14.34 -9.17 -1.23
N TRP A 107 13.11 -9.64 -1.35
CA TRP A 107 12.74 -10.65 -2.31
C TRP A 107 12.50 -10.02 -3.69
N ARG A 108 13.16 -10.56 -4.71
CA ARG A 108 13.04 -10.11 -6.10
C ARG A 108 12.34 -11.19 -6.90
N CYS A 109 11.15 -10.89 -7.41
CA CYS A 109 10.41 -11.83 -8.23
C CYS A 109 11.07 -11.99 -9.60
N SER A 110 11.12 -13.22 -10.12
CA SER A 110 11.67 -13.54 -11.44
C SER A 110 10.65 -13.35 -12.57
N ASP A 111 9.38 -13.14 -12.22
CA ASP A 111 8.27 -12.94 -13.14
C ASP A 111 7.21 -11.99 -12.55
N VAL A 112 6.33 -11.46 -13.40
CA VAL A 112 5.29 -10.47 -13.05
C VAL A 112 4.20 -11.00 -12.10
N HIS A 113 4.05 -12.32 -12.00
CA HIS A 113 3.11 -12.97 -11.09
C HIS A 113 3.77 -13.41 -9.77
N CYS A 114 5.08 -13.14 -9.63
CA CYS A 114 5.91 -13.57 -8.51
C CYS A 114 5.79 -15.07 -8.20
N THR A 115 5.86 -15.93 -9.22
CA THR A 115 5.83 -17.40 -9.00
C THR A 115 7.15 -17.94 -8.47
N SER A 116 8.25 -17.22 -8.67
CA SER A 116 9.59 -17.54 -8.17
C SER A 116 10.41 -16.26 -7.99
N GLY A 117 11.58 -16.35 -7.36
CA GLY A 117 12.42 -15.19 -7.09
C GLY A 117 13.70 -15.53 -6.34
N THR A 118 14.40 -14.49 -5.89
CA THR A 118 15.61 -14.62 -5.06
C THR A 118 15.66 -13.55 -3.97
N SER A 119 16.11 -13.93 -2.77
CA SER A 119 16.38 -12.99 -1.67
C SER A 119 17.72 -12.27 -1.87
N ARG A 120 17.77 -11.03 -1.41
CA ARG A 120 18.99 -10.22 -1.30
C ARG A 120 18.96 -9.44 0.01
N THR A 121 19.96 -9.63 0.86
CA THR A 121 20.18 -8.78 2.03
C THR A 121 20.61 -7.37 1.57
N LEU A 122 19.89 -6.34 2.00
CA LEU A 122 20.15 -4.94 1.66
C LEU A 122 20.94 -4.22 2.73
N ASP A 123 20.60 -4.44 4.00
CA ASP A 123 21.28 -3.89 5.16
C ASP A 123 21.31 -4.95 6.27
N SER A 124 22.46 -5.10 6.92
CA SER A 124 22.73 -6.14 7.92
C SER A 124 23.60 -5.64 9.08
N VAL A 125 23.75 -4.31 9.23
CA VAL A 125 24.61 -3.73 10.27
C VAL A 125 23.79 -3.43 11.52
N GLY A 126 23.78 -4.37 12.45
CA GLY A 126 22.94 -4.34 13.66
C GLY A 126 21.57 -4.97 13.37
N ASP A 127 20.59 -4.71 14.23
CA ASP A 127 19.19 -5.13 13.98
C ASP A 127 18.47 -3.98 13.24
N VAL A 128 18.23 -4.22 11.95
CA VAL A 128 17.74 -3.27 10.95
C VAL A 128 16.58 -3.87 10.15
N GLY A 129 15.76 -3.01 9.54
CA GLY A 129 14.75 -3.43 8.55
C GLY A 129 13.33 -3.47 9.10
N ARG A 130 13.14 -3.16 10.39
CA ARG A 130 11.81 -3.18 11.02
C ARG A 130 10.88 -2.17 10.39
N TYR A 131 9.59 -2.53 10.30
CA TYR A 131 8.53 -1.69 9.75
C TYR A 131 8.82 -1.20 8.32
N ALA A 132 9.36 -2.07 7.46
CA ALA A 132 9.73 -1.65 6.11
C ALA A 132 8.53 -1.05 5.37
N ALA A 133 8.78 0.04 4.65
CA ALA A 133 7.84 0.68 3.75
C ALA A 133 8.55 0.98 2.43
N ILE A 134 7.87 0.75 1.31
CA ILE A 134 8.48 0.81 -0.01
C ILE A 134 7.68 1.73 -0.93
N ALA A 135 8.39 2.52 -1.73
CA ALA A 135 7.84 3.27 -2.85
C ALA A 135 8.78 3.16 -4.05
N VAL A 136 8.27 3.42 -5.25
CA VAL A 136 9.06 3.40 -6.49
C VAL A 136 9.30 4.81 -6.95
N GLY A 137 10.57 5.21 -7.05
CA GLY A 137 10.97 6.52 -7.56
C GLY A 137 10.57 6.72 -9.02
N ARG A 138 10.65 7.98 -9.49
CA ARG A 138 10.33 8.30 -10.90
C ARG A 138 11.27 7.65 -11.91
N ASP A 139 12.48 7.31 -11.48
CA ASP A 139 13.45 6.54 -12.26
C ASP A 139 13.09 5.05 -12.34
N GLY A 140 12.07 4.61 -11.60
CA GLY A 140 11.64 3.23 -11.51
C GLY A 140 12.40 2.41 -10.47
N SER A 141 13.28 3.02 -9.68
CA SER A 141 14.07 2.32 -8.65
C SER A 141 13.32 2.31 -7.32
N PRO A 142 13.34 1.20 -6.55
CA PRO A 142 12.74 1.17 -5.22
C PRO A 142 13.47 2.05 -4.21
N LEU A 143 12.69 2.64 -3.30
CA LEU A 143 13.16 3.29 -2.09
C LEU A 143 12.47 2.65 -0.88
N ILE A 144 13.27 2.20 0.08
CA ILE A 144 12.79 1.41 1.21
C ILE A 144 13.11 2.17 2.49
N ALA A 145 12.10 2.73 3.14
CA ALA A 145 12.21 3.35 4.46
C ALA A 145 12.02 2.29 5.55
N TYR A 146 12.83 2.35 6.60
CA TYR A 146 12.79 1.35 7.68
C TYR A 146 13.38 1.90 8.98
N TYR A 147 13.07 1.22 10.07
CA TYR A 147 13.61 1.50 11.40
C TYR A 147 14.81 0.59 11.69
N ASP A 148 15.80 1.15 12.40
CA ASP A 148 16.83 0.36 13.06
C ASP A 148 16.74 0.44 14.58
N THR A 149 17.19 -0.59 15.27
CA THR A 149 17.14 -0.65 16.75
C THR A 149 18.07 0.32 17.45
N ALA A 150 18.95 1.01 16.72
CA ALA A 150 19.69 2.16 17.25
C ALA A 150 18.81 3.42 17.35
N GLY A 151 17.52 3.32 17.00
CA GLY A 151 16.54 4.39 17.21
C GLY A 151 16.43 5.36 16.05
N ARG A 152 16.72 4.93 14.82
CA ARG A 152 16.89 5.82 13.67
C ARG A 152 15.93 5.49 12.53
N LEU A 153 15.53 6.53 11.80
CA LEU A 153 14.91 6.38 10.49
C LEU A 153 16.02 6.16 9.45
N ARG A 154 15.95 5.04 8.74
CA ARG A 154 16.84 4.68 7.64
C ARG A 154 16.10 4.65 6.30
N LEU A 155 16.87 4.79 5.23
CA LEU A 155 16.41 4.65 3.85
C LEU A 155 17.45 3.86 3.06
N PHE A 156 16.99 2.82 2.36
CA PHE A 156 17.77 2.14 1.34
C PHE A 156 17.32 2.67 -0.03
N VAL A 157 18.28 3.20 -0.79
CA VAL A 157 18.04 3.74 -2.13
C VAL A 157 18.63 2.76 -3.13
N CYS A 158 17.77 2.06 -3.87
CA CYS A 158 18.19 1.17 -4.94
C CYS A 158 18.75 2.00 -6.11
N GLY A 159 19.80 1.51 -6.76
CA GLY A 159 20.40 2.15 -7.93
C GLY A 159 19.76 1.74 -9.25
N ASP A 160 18.83 0.78 -9.21
CA ASP A 160 18.14 0.22 -10.37
C ASP A 160 16.81 -0.42 -9.95
N ALA A 161 15.96 -0.74 -10.94
CA ALA A 161 14.63 -1.31 -10.73
C ALA A 161 14.63 -2.70 -10.04
N ALA A 162 15.70 -3.48 -10.20
CA ALA A 162 15.86 -4.79 -9.57
C ALA A 162 16.52 -4.70 -8.18
N CYS A 163 16.98 -3.51 -7.80
CA CYS A 163 17.79 -3.27 -6.62
C CYS A 163 19.07 -4.13 -6.56
N ASP A 164 19.73 -4.35 -7.70
CA ASP A 164 21.04 -5.03 -7.78
C ASP A 164 22.16 -4.19 -7.15
N THR A 165 21.98 -2.88 -7.18
CA THR A 165 22.84 -1.91 -6.53
C THR A 165 22.02 -1.00 -5.62
N GLY A 166 22.69 -0.33 -4.67
CA GLY A 166 22.03 0.62 -3.79
C GLY A 166 22.85 0.93 -2.55
N SER A 167 22.32 1.80 -1.71
CA SER A 167 22.98 2.19 -0.45
C SER A 167 21.97 2.54 0.63
N ALA A 168 22.27 2.10 1.85
CA ALA A 168 21.58 2.52 3.06
C ALA A 168 22.10 3.88 3.55
N ARG A 169 21.22 4.72 4.09
CA ARG A 169 21.56 5.97 4.77
C ARG A 169 20.66 6.22 5.98
N THR A 170 21.19 6.93 6.97
CA THR A 170 20.40 7.45 8.08
C THR A 170 19.79 8.78 7.66
N LEU A 171 18.46 8.90 7.73
CA LEU A 171 17.75 10.14 7.45
C LEU A 171 17.53 10.97 8.71
N ASP A 172 17.10 10.31 9.78
CA ASP A 172 16.91 10.92 11.10
C ASP A 172 17.59 10.04 12.14
N ASN A 173 18.57 10.61 12.83
CA ASN A 173 19.37 9.90 13.83
C ASN A 173 18.73 9.95 15.22
N GLY A 174 17.68 10.77 15.45
CA GLY A 174 16.94 10.84 16.71
C GLY A 174 17.71 11.37 17.93
N GLY A 175 19.04 11.42 17.87
CA GLY A 175 19.89 11.71 19.02
C GLY A 175 19.71 10.64 20.10
N THR A 176 18.99 10.98 21.17
CA THR A 176 18.64 10.05 22.25
C THR A 176 17.23 9.48 22.12
N HIS A 177 16.43 9.96 21.17
CA HIS A 177 15.08 9.48 20.92
C HIS A 177 15.11 8.34 19.91
N ARG A 178 14.26 7.33 20.11
CA ARG A 178 13.92 6.31 19.13
C ARG A 178 12.94 6.91 18.12
N VAL A 179 13.50 7.46 17.06
CA VAL A 179 12.75 7.98 15.93
C VAL A 179 12.73 6.97 14.79
N GLY A 180 11.72 7.05 13.94
CA GLY A 180 11.67 6.30 12.68
C GLY A 180 10.84 5.02 12.73
N GLN A 181 10.15 4.72 13.83
CA GLN A 181 9.24 3.58 13.87
C GLN A 181 8.02 3.82 12.98
N PHE A 182 7.46 2.74 12.43
CA PHE A 182 6.28 2.75 11.56
C PHE A 182 6.34 3.79 10.42
N PRO A 183 7.46 3.82 9.64
CA PRO A 183 7.57 4.74 8.54
C PRO A 183 6.54 4.42 7.46
N SER A 184 6.05 5.45 6.78
CA SER A 184 5.33 5.33 5.53
C SER A 184 5.97 6.27 4.52
N ILE A 185 6.11 5.83 3.27
CA ILE A 185 6.82 6.54 2.22
C ILE A 185 5.93 6.73 0.99
N ALA A 186 5.97 7.92 0.41
CA ALA A 186 5.36 8.23 -0.88
C ALA A 186 6.30 9.10 -1.72
N ILE A 187 6.10 9.13 -3.04
CA ILE A 187 6.88 9.98 -3.96
C ILE A 187 6.06 11.20 -4.34
N GLY A 188 6.58 12.39 -4.01
CA GLY A 188 5.97 13.67 -4.34
C GLY A 188 5.86 13.92 -5.85
N LEU A 189 5.03 14.89 -6.24
CA LEU A 189 4.90 15.32 -7.64
C LEU A 189 6.16 16.01 -8.18
N ASP A 190 7.12 16.35 -7.33
CA ASP A 190 8.46 16.79 -7.70
C ASP A 190 9.42 15.61 -7.96
N GLY A 191 9.01 14.37 -7.67
CA GLY A 191 9.83 13.17 -7.77
C GLY A 191 10.65 12.87 -6.51
N ASN A 192 10.50 13.68 -5.46
CA ASN A 192 11.25 13.50 -4.22
C ASN A 192 10.44 12.66 -3.21
N PRO A 193 11.07 11.76 -2.45
CA PRO A 193 10.39 11.02 -1.41
C PRO A 193 9.95 11.90 -0.25
N VAL A 194 8.80 11.58 0.32
CA VAL A 194 8.34 12.08 1.62
C VAL A 194 8.01 10.90 2.54
N ILE A 195 8.28 11.07 3.83
CA ILE A 195 8.19 10.00 4.82
C ILE A 195 7.50 10.53 6.08
N SER A 196 6.43 9.86 6.52
CA SER A 196 5.87 10.02 7.86
C SER A 196 6.35 8.91 8.79
N TYR A 197 6.58 9.19 10.06
CA TYR A 197 7.11 8.22 11.03
C TYR A 197 6.87 8.64 12.47
N LEU A 198 7.00 7.71 13.41
CA LEU A 198 6.91 7.95 14.85
C LEU A 198 8.24 8.40 15.44
N ASP A 199 8.20 9.45 16.26
CA ASP A 199 9.15 9.65 17.36
C ASP A 199 8.55 9.06 18.63
N PHE A 200 9.04 7.89 19.02
CA PHE A 200 8.45 7.08 20.09
C PHE A 200 8.66 7.74 21.45
N ASP A 201 9.87 8.23 21.71
CA ASP A 201 10.21 8.85 23.00
C ASP A 201 9.62 10.26 23.12
N GLY A 202 9.50 10.99 22.00
CA GLY A 202 8.80 12.27 21.96
C GLY A 202 7.27 12.14 21.92
N GLY A 203 6.73 10.97 21.56
CA GLY A 203 5.30 10.76 21.34
C GLY A 203 4.72 11.58 20.19
N THR A 204 5.50 11.87 19.14
CA THR A 204 5.05 12.77 18.05
C THR A 204 5.08 12.11 16.68
N LEU A 205 4.11 12.50 15.84
CA LEU A 205 4.15 12.28 14.40
C LEU A 205 5.25 13.16 13.80
N ARG A 206 6.22 12.56 13.12
CA ARG A 206 7.28 13.26 12.40
C ARG A 206 7.12 13.11 10.89
N PHE A 207 7.67 14.09 10.18
CA PHE A 207 7.67 14.18 8.73
C PHE A 207 9.06 14.54 8.22
N TYR A 208 9.49 13.82 7.19
CA TYR A 208 10.74 14.04 6.47
C TYR A 208 10.44 14.20 4.97
N ALA A 209 10.80 15.33 4.39
CA ALA A 209 10.79 15.54 2.95
C ALA A 209 12.22 15.59 2.42
N CYS A 210 12.52 14.77 1.42
CA CYS A 210 13.80 14.77 0.74
C CYS A 210 13.94 15.99 -0.19
N ALA A 211 15.17 16.49 -0.35
CA ALA A 211 15.47 17.59 -1.27
C ALA A 211 15.70 17.12 -2.72
N ASP A 212 15.93 15.82 -2.91
CA ASP A 212 16.25 15.19 -4.19
C ASP A 212 15.72 13.74 -4.23
N PRO A 213 15.60 13.12 -5.42
CA PRO A 213 15.03 11.78 -5.57
C PRO A 213 15.81 10.68 -4.84
N ALA A 214 17.13 10.86 -4.71
CA ALA A 214 17.98 9.93 -3.98
C ALA A 214 18.00 10.22 -2.48
N CYS A 215 17.29 11.24 -1.99
CA CYS A 215 17.26 11.67 -0.60
C CYS A 215 18.66 11.89 0.00
N THR A 216 19.52 12.65 -0.68
CA THR A 216 20.87 12.99 -0.18
C THR A 216 20.84 14.06 0.90
N ALA A 217 19.81 14.88 0.93
CA ALA A 217 19.58 15.87 1.98
C ALA A 217 18.08 16.00 2.32
N ALA A 218 17.81 16.47 3.54
CA ALA A 218 16.47 16.87 3.95
C ALA A 218 16.13 18.23 3.32
N ARG A 219 14.97 18.32 2.67
CA ARG A 219 14.28 19.60 2.47
C ARG A 219 13.64 20.05 3.79
N THR A 220 13.08 19.11 4.56
CA THR A 220 12.49 19.38 5.88
C THR A 220 12.53 18.09 6.71
N SER A 221 12.80 18.22 8.01
CA SER A 221 12.57 17.18 9.03
C SER A 221 11.99 17.84 10.27
N ARG A 222 10.79 17.44 10.70
CA ARG A 222 10.09 18.08 11.82
C ARG A 222 9.05 17.18 12.46
N SER A 223 8.69 17.51 13.70
CA SER A 223 7.44 17.04 14.29
C SER A 223 6.26 17.86 13.73
N LEU A 224 5.14 17.17 13.49
CA LEU A 224 3.89 17.77 13.07
C LEU A 224 2.98 18.00 14.29
N PRO A 225 2.29 19.15 14.39
CA PRO A 225 1.35 19.43 15.48
C PRO A 225 0.02 18.68 15.24
N ALA A 226 0.05 17.36 15.36
CA ALA A 226 -1.04 16.45 14.99
C ALA A 226 -2.08 16.21 16.11
N GLY A 227 -2.10 17.04 17.16
CA GLY A 227 -3.05 16.92 18.26
C GLY A 227 -2.63 17.75 19.48
N PRO A 228 -3.37 17.64 20.59
CA PRO A 228 -3.02 18.30 21.85
C PRO A 228 -1.62 17.90 22.34
N ALA A 229 -0.91 18.85 22.97
CA ALA A 229 0.41 18.57 23.54
C ALA A 229 0.32 17.47 24.62
N GLY A 230 1.19 16.46 24.51
CA GLY A 230 1.26 15.34 25.45
C GLY A 230 0.54 14.07 25.01
N ASN A 231 -0.25 14.11 23.93
CA ASN A 231 -0.75 12.89 23.31
C ASN A 231 0.40 12.15 22.63
N ALA A 232 0.38 10.81 22.69
CA ALA A 232 1.29 9.93 21.97
C ALA A 232 0.72 9.66 20.58
N ILE A 233 1.20 10.39 19.59
CA ILE A 233 0.66 10.44 18.23
C ILE A 233 1.67 9.84 17.24
N GLY A 234 1.16 9.15 16.22
CA GLY A 234 1.95 8.61 15.11
C GLY A 234 2.33 7.14 15.27
N TRP A 235 1.67 6.39 16.16
CA TRP A 235 2.02 4.98 16.44
C TRP A 235 1.94 4.06 15.23
N SER A 236 1.10 4.42 14.27
CA SER A 236 1.09 3.87 12.92
C SER A 236 0.75 5.02 11.98
N THR A 237 1.35 5.04 10.79
CA THR A 237 1.18 6.15 9.84
C THR A 237 1.03 5.63 8.41
N SER A 238 0.30 6.38 7.59
CA SER A 238 0.22 6.15 6.16
C SER A 238 0.18 7.49 5.43
N VAL A 239 1.12 7.71 4.52
CA VAL A 239 1.21 8.95 3.73
C VAL A 239 0.82 8.69 2.27
N ALA A 240 0.02 9.59 1.71
CA ALA A 240 -0.31 9.63 0.29
C ALA A 240 -0.18 11.07 -0.24
N ILE A 241 0.03 11.22 -1.55
CA ILE A 241 0.14 12.54 -2.18
C ILE A 241 -1.20 12.89 -2.82
N ALA A 242 -1.79 14.01 -2.41
CA ALA A 242 -3.01 14.52 -3.00
C ALA A 242 -2.75 15.16 -4.38
N GLY A 243 -3.83 15.40 -5.13
CA GLY A 243 -3.75 15.92 -6.50
C GLY A 243 -3.14 17.33 -6.62
N ASP A 244 -3.12 18.09 -5.53
CA ASP A 244 -2.45 19.39 -5.41
C ASP A 244 -0.93 19.26 -5.16
N GLY A 245 -0.42 18.04 -4.97
CA GLY A 245 0.97 17.73 -4.65
C GLY A 245 1.30 17.76 -3.16
N ASN A 246 0.31 18.01 -2.29
CA ASN A 246 0.52 18.05 -0.85
C ASN A 246 0.35 16.67 -0.22
N PRO A 247 1.20 16.29 0.76
CA PRO A 247 1.00 15.06 1.51
C PRO A 247 -0.25 15.12 2.39
N VAL A 248 -1.00 14.02 2.41
CA VAL A 248 -2.00 13.70 3.41
C VAL A 248 -1.46 12.52 4.21
N ILE A 249 -1.51 12.62 5.54
CA ILE A 249 -0.97 11.61 6.44
C ILE A 249 -2.08 11.12 7.35
N ALA A 250 -2.46 9.85 7.25
CA ALA A 250 -3.26 9.20 8.27
C ALA A 250 -2.36 8.74 9.41
N TYR A 251 -2.80 8.91 10.65
CA TYR A 251 -2.02 8.54 11.82
C TYR A 251 -2.91 8.04 12.96
N GLU A 252 -2.33 7.19 13.80
CA GLU A 252 -2.93 6.77 15.06
C GLU A 252 -2.53 7.73 16.20
N ASP A 253 -3.52 8.30 16.87
CA ASP A 253 -3.39 8.88 18.20
C ASP A 253 -3.64 7.78 19.24
N HIS A 254 -2.57 7.20 19.78
CA HIS A 254 -2.62 6.09 20.73
C HIS A 254 -3.15 6.54 22.10
N THR A 255 -3.05 7.83 22.44
CA THR A 255 -3.62 8.37 23.67
C THR A 255 -5.16 8.37 23.61
N LEU A 256 -5.72 8.72 22.46
CA LEU A 256 -7.17 8.72 22.25
C LEU A 256 -7.71 7.36 21.76
N GLY A 257 -6.85 6.51 21.20
CA GLY A 257 -7.25 5.29 20.49
C GLY A 257 -8.03 5.62 19.22
N GLU A 258 -7.60 6.67 18.51
CA GLU A 258 -8.29 7.21 17.35
C GLU A 258 -7.35 7.38 16.15
N VAL A 259 -7.90 7.26 14.95
CA VAL A 259 -7.23 7.62 13.70
C VAL A 259 -7.60 9.04 13.32
N GLY A 260 -6.58 9.85 13.05
CA GLY A 260 -6.68 11.22 12.52
C GLY A 260 -6.01 11.37 11.16
N LEU A 261 -6.23 12.51 10.52
CA LEU A 261 -5.50 12.94 9.32
C LEU A 261 -4.70 14.20 9.60
N TYR A 262 -3.53 14.31 9.02
CA TYR A 262 -2.77 15.56 8.92
C TYR A 262 -2.71 15.97 7.46
N LEU A 263 -3.21 17.16 7.17
CA LEU A 263 -3.30 17.71 5.83
C LEU A 263 -2.19 18.75 5.68
N CYS A 264 -1.14 18.42 4.93
CA CYS A 264 -0.08 19.38 4.66
C CYS A 264 -0.61 20.48 3.74
N GLY A 265 -0.22 21.73 4.00
CA GLY A 265 -0.56 22.88 3.15
C GLY A 265 0.44 23.13 2.02
N ASP A 266 1.56 22.41 2.02
CA ASP A 266 2.61 22.46 1.00
C ASP A 266 3.36 21.11 0.91
N PRO A 267 4.13 20.86 -0.17
CA PRO A 267 4.81 19.57 -0.37
C PRO A 267 5.87 19.22 0.69
N ALA A 268 6.38 20.22 1.43
CA ALA A 268 7.35 20.02 2.51
C ALA A 268 6.69 19.94 3.89
N CYS A 269 5.35 20.00 3.94
CA CYS A 269 4.56 20.07 5.17
C CYS A 269 5.06 21.18 6.12
N ALA A 270 5.48 22.33 5.57
CA ALA A 270 5.87 23.49 6.37
C ALA A 270 4.66 24.11 7.08
N THR A 271 3.51 24.05 6.41
CA THR A 271 2.18 24.37 6.91
C THR A 271 1.28 23.13 6.85
N GLY A 272 0.19 23.15 7.61
CA GLY A 272 -0.78 22.07 7.63
C GLY A 272 -1.62 22.07 8.90
N ALA A 273 -2.64 21.23 8.93
CA ALA A 273 -3.54 21.11 10.08
C ALA A 273 -3.99 19.67 10.28
N PRO A 274 -4.19 19.23 11.54
CA PRO A 274 -4.87 17.98 11.82
C PRO A 274 -6.36 18.12 11.50
N SER A 275 -6.93 17.08 10.89
CA SER A 275 -8.36 16.81 10.87
C SER A 275 -8.63 15.63 11.79
N THR A 276 -9.26 15.91 12.94
CA THR A 276 -9.65 14.86 13.89
C THR A 276 -10.93 14.21 13.39
N LEU A 277 -10.81 12.98 12.90
CA LEU A 277 -11.96 12.23 12.43
C LEU A 277 -12.71 11.54 13.57
N GLY A 278 -12.12 11.37 14.76
CA GLY A 278 -12.77 10.66 15.87
C GLY A 278 -13.01 9.17 15.57
N LEU A 279 -12.18 8.60 14.68
CA LEU A 279 -12.31 7.22 14.22
C LEU A 279 -11.63 6.31 15.24
N ARG A 280 -12.41 5.65 16.09
CA ARG A 280 -11.84 4.71 17.08
C ARG A 280 -11.16 3.54 16.37
N GLY A 281 -9.85 3.42 16.54
CA GLY A 281 -9.07 2.43 15.81
C GLY A 281 -7.57 2.68 15.78
N ALA A 282 -6.88 1.87 14.97
CA ALA A 282 -5.44 1.86 14.76
C ALA A 282 -5.10 1.39 13.34
N ASP A 283 -3.81 1.37 13.01
CA ASP A 283 -3.24 0.86 11.77
C ASP A 283 -3.91 1.43 10.50
N PRO A 284 -3.88 2.76 10.29
CA PRO A 284 -4.49 3.34 9.11
C PRO A 284 -3.68 3.04 7.85
N SER A 285 -4.38 2.73 6.77
CA SER A 285 -3.86 2.68 5.40
C SER A 285 -4.64 3.68 4.55
N LEU A 286 -3.93 4.60 3.93
CA LEU A 286 -4.48 5.76 3.23
C LEU A 286 -4.19 5.68 1.73
N VAL A 287 -5.19 5.99 0.93
CA VAL A 287 -5.05 6.40 -0.47
C VAL A 287 -5.83 7.66 -0.72
N ILE A 288 -5.47 8.39 -1.78
CA ILE A 288 -6.30 9.47 -2.31
C ILE A 288 -7.15 8.87 -3.41
N GLY A 289 -8.47 8.93 -3.24
CA GLY A 289 -9.45 8.42 -4.21
C GLY A 289 -9.34 9.13 -5.56
N ILE A 290 -9.95 8.53 -6.58
CA ILE A 290 -10.06 9.14 -7.93
C ILE A 290 -10.85 10.46 -7.94
N ASP A 291 -11.60 10.72 -6.88
CA ASP A 291 -12.29 11.99 -6.62
C ASP A 291 -11.40 13.03 -5.93
N GLY A 292 -10.15 12.70 -5.65
CA GLY A 292 -9.20 13.57 -4.97
C GLY A 292 -9.38 13.60 -3.45
N ASN A 293 -10.27 12.76 -2.90
CA ASN A 293 -10.58 12.77 -1.48
C ASN A 293 -9.85 11.65 -0.73
N PRO A 294 -9.46 11.85 0.55
CA PRO A 294 -8.86 10.79 1.35
C PRO A 294 -9.81 9.58 1.54
N PHE A 295 -9.27 8.38 1.32
CA PHE A 295 -9.88 7.11 1.68
C PHE A 295 -8.96 6.37 2.66
N VAL A 296 -9.49 6.03 3.84
CA VAL A 296 -8.73 5.42 4.94
C VAL A 296 -9.36 4.08 5.31
N ALA A 297 -8.63 2.99 5.13
CA ALA A 297 -8.91 1.71 5.76
C ALA A 297 -8.19 1.66 7.12
N HIS A 298 -8.86 1.20 8.18
CA HIS A 298 -8.26 1.07 9.51
C HIS A 298 -8.89 -0.06 10.31
N THR A 299 -8.17 -0.56 11.30
CA THR A 299 -8.73 -1.47 12.30
C THR A 299 -9.56 -0.65 13.29
N SER A 300 -10.87 -0.90 13.38
CA SER A 300 -11.69 -0.31 14.44
C SER A 300 -11.64 -1.17 15.69
N ASN A 301 -11.30 -0.56 16.83
CA ASN A 301 -11.23 -1.22 18.11
C ASN A 301 -12.52 -1.00 18.90
N ARG A 302 -13.21 -2.09 19.23
CA ARG A 302 -14.38 -2.13 20.12
C ARG A 302 -14.06 -3.03 21.31
N ALA A 303 -14.75 -2.86 22.44
CA ALA A 303 -14.45 -3.65 23.64
C ALA A 303 -14.53 -5.17 23.34
N GLY A 304 -13.37 -5.84 23.30
CA GLY A 304 -13.25 -7.28 23.01
C GLY A 304 -13.46 -7.69 21.55
N ALA A 305 -13.43 -6.76 20.59
CA ALA A 305 -13.62 -7.05 19.17
C ALA A 305 -12.87 -6.03 18.29
N SER A 306 -12.50 -6.43 17.07
CA SER A 306 -12.02 -5.51 16.05
C SER A 306 -12.67 -5.78 14.70
N SER A 307 -12.82 -4.74 13.90
CA SER A 307 -13.41 -4.83 12.56
C SER A 307 -12.62 -4.02 11.55
N LEU A 308 -12.55 -4.48 10.31
CA LEU A 308 -12.12 -3.62 9.20
C LEU A 308 -13.16 -2.51 9.06
N THR A 309 -12.70 -1.27 9.17
CA THR A 309 -13.55 -0.09 8.98
C THR A 309 -12.90 0.81 7.96
N VAL A 310 -13.71 1.39 7.09
CA VAL A 310 -13.27 2.31 6.05
C VAL A 310 -13.93 3.67 6.22
N THR A 311 -13.20 4.70 5.86
CA THR A 311 -13.68 6.08 5.82
C THR A 311 -13.35 6.69 4.48
N HIS A 312 -14.35 7.25 3.82
CA HIS A 312 -14.17 8.04 2.61
C HIS A 312 -14.66 9.45 2.89
N CYS A 313 -13.78 10.42 2.72
CA CYS A 313 -14.09 11.84 2.91
C CYS A 313 -14.86 12.37 1.69
N ASP A 314 -15.82 13.27 1.91
CA ASP A 314 -16.57 13.87 0.80
C ASP A 314 -15.83 15.08 0.19
N ASP A 315 -14.76 15.56 0.85
CA ASP A 315 -13.91 16.66 0.40
C ASP A 315 -12.41 16.40 0.67
N PRO A 316 -11.49 17.07 -0.06
CA PRO A 316 -10.06 16.83 0.08
C PRO A 316 -9.48 17.18 1.46
N ALA A 317 -10.10 18.14 2.15
CA ALA A 317 -9.71 18.53 3.49
C ALA A 317 -10.38 17.66 4.58
N CYS A 318 -11.24 16.72 4.19
CA CYS A 318 -12.03 15.89 5.10
C CYS A 318 -12.65 16.69 6.26
N THR A 319 -13.25 17.84 5.93
CA THR A 319 -13.87 18.77 6.89
C THR A 319 -15.40 18.68 6.88
N GLY A 320 -15.97 18.14 5.81
CA GLY A 320 -17.39 17.95 5.62
C GLY A 320 -17.89 16.59 6.11
N SER A 321 -18.90 16.09 5.40
CA SER A 321 -19.43 14.75 5.61
C SER A 321 -18.42 13.69 5.15
N ARG A 322 -18.65 12.47 5.64
CA ARG A 322 -17.83 11.30 5.31
C ARG A 322 -18.68 10.04 5.42
N SER A 323 -18.34 9.05 4.62
CA SER A 323 -18.84 7.69 4.80
C SER A 323 -17.99 6.97 5.84
N LEU A 324 -18.61 6.31 6.82
CA LEU A 324 -17.93 5.47 7.81
C LEU A 324 -18.59 4.09 7.81
N ILE A 325 -17.89 3.09 7.28
CA ILE A 325 -18.48 1.78 6.98
C ILE A 325 -17.67 0.70 7.68
N GLY A 326 -18.34 -0.10 8.51
CA GLY A 326 -17.78 -1.37 9.00
C GLY A 326 -17.91 -2.42 7.91
N VAL A 327 -16.78 -2.95 7.43
CA VAL A 327 -16.71 -3.82 6.26
C VAL A 327 -16.74 -5.29 6.64
N ASP A 328 -15.93 -5.67 7.62
CA ASP A 328 -15.85 -7.05 8.11
C ASP A 328 -15.69 -6.99 9.64
N GLY A 329 -16.59 -7.64 10.35
CA GLY A 329 -16.68 -7.55 11.81
C GLY A 329 -17.80 -8.41 12.38
N GLY A 330 -17.84 -8.50 13.70
CA GLY A 330 -18.85 -9.26 14.43
C GLY A 330 -18.62 -9.20 15.93
N VAL A 331 -19.63 -9.57 16.71
CA VAL A 331 -19.50 -9.61 18.17
C VAL A 331 -18.46 -10.68 18.54
N GLY A 332 -17.44 -10.28 19.29
CA GLY A 332 -16.34 -11.17 19.71
C GLY A 332 -15.39 -11.59 18.59
N ARG A 333 -15.50 -10.99 17.39
CA ARG A 333 -14.56 -11.22 16.29
C ARG A 333 -13.45 -10.18 16.31
N MET A 334 -12.23 -10.62 16.08
CA MET A 334 -11.04 -9.82 15.83
C MET A 334 -10.69 -9.92 14.35
N THR A 335 -11.11 -8.93 13.57
CA THR A 335 -10.91 -8.84 12.12
C THR A 335 -10.34 -7.48 11.74
N GLY A 336 -9.81 -7.36 10.53
CA GLY A 336 -9.38 -6.09 9.96
C GLY A 336 -8.03 -5.58 10.43
N GLN A 337 -7.17 -6.45 10.98
CA GLN A 337 -5.82 -6.09 11.42
C GLN A 337 -4.86 -5.93 10.24
N TYR A 338 -3.85 -5.08 10.41
CA TYR A 338 -2.83 -4.78 9.40
C TYR A 338 -3.39 -4.47 8.01
N PRO A 339 -4.39 -3.56 7.88
CA PRO A 339 -4.99 -3.29 6.59
C PRO A 339 -3.96 -2.64 5.66
N SER A 340 -3.98 -3.03 4.40
CA SER A 340 -3.28 -2.36 3.32
C SER A 340 -4.27 -2.06 2.21
N THR A 341 -4.32 -0.80 1.76
CA THR A 341 -5.26 -0.35 0.74
C THR A 341 -4.54 0.19 -0.49
N LEU A 342 -5.09 -0.09 -1.67
CA LEU A 342 -4.74 0.56 -2.93
C LEU A 342 -6.02 0.88 -3.74
N LEU A 343 -5.90 1.64 -4.81
CA LEU A 343 -6.98 1.78 -5.78
C LEU A 343 -6.90 0.68 -6.85
N GLY A 344 -8.02 0.03 -7.15
CA GLY A 344 -8.17 -0.89 -8.28
C GLY A 344 -8.07 -0.19 -9.64
N VAL A 345 -8.16 -0.97 -10.72
CA VAL A 345 -8.13 -0.43 -12.09
C VAL A 345 -9.32 0.46 -12.43
N ASP A 346 -10.44 0.26 -11.74
CA ASP A 346 -11.68 1.01 -11.85
C ASP A 346 -11.74 2.20 -10.88
N GLY A 347 -10.64 2.46 -10.15
CA GLY A 347 -10.55 3.52 -9.17
C GLY A 347 -11.23 3.23 -7.83
N ASN A 348 -11.80 2.04 -7.64
CA ASN A 348 -12.41 1.65 -6.37
C ASN A 348 -11.36 1.04 -5.42
N PRO A 349 -11.49 1.22 -4.09
CA PRO A 349 -10.52 0.68 -3.15
C PRO A 349 -10.47 -0.86 -3.14
N VAL A 350 -9.26 -1.40 -2.99
CA VAL A 350 -9.01 -2.81 -2.68
C VAL A 350 -8.18 -2.87 -1.41
N ILE A 351 -8.62 -3.67 -0.44
CA ILE A 351 -8.04 -3.71 0.91
C ILE A 351 -7.73 -5.15 1.30
N ALA A 352 -6.47 -5.46 1.58
CA ALA A 352 -6.07 -6.69 2.24
C ALA A 352 -6.03 -6.49 3.75
N TYR A 353 -6.40 -7.52 4.50
CA TYR A 353 -6.43 -7.47 5.96
C TYR A 353 -6.39 -8.87 6.57
N HIS A 354 -5.93 -8.93 7.82
CA HIS A 354 -5.89 -10.14 8.63
C HIS A 354 -7.21 -10.33 9.40
N ASP A 355 -7.78 -11.53 9.28
CA ASP A 355 -8.80 -12.04 10.20
C ASP A 355 -8.12 -12.83 11.31
N ALA A 356 -7.87 -12.19 12.46
CA ALA A 356 -7.21 -12.82 13.59
C ALA A 356 -8.08 -13.86 14.31
N THR A 357 -9.40 -13.89 14.06
CA THR A 357 -10.29 -14.90 14.65
C THR A 357 -10.16 -16.22 13.91
N ASP A 358 -10.15 -16.13 12.59
CA ASP A 358 -10.11 -17.30 11.71
C ASP A 358 -8.66 -17.65 11.28
N GLY A 359 -7.69 -16.76 11.53
CA GLY A 359 -6.27 -16.93 11.18
C GLY A 359 -6.00 -16.72 9.69
N ASP A 360 -6.90 -16.05 8.99
CA ASP A 360 -6.96 -15.98 7.53
C ASP A 360 -6.47 -14.63 6.99
N LEU A 361 -5.91 -14.66 5.79
CA LEU A 361 -5.76 -13.47 4.96
C LEU A 361 -7.06 -13.25 4.18
N LYS A 362 -7.63 -12.05 4.29
CA LYS A 362 -8.80 -11.63 3.54
C LYS A 362 -8.53 -10.44 2.64
N LEU A 363 -9.35 -10.32 1.60
CA LEU A 363 -9.37 -9.21 0.67
C LEU A 363 -10.80 -8.67 0.54
N ARG A 364 -10.92 -7.35 0.64
CA ARG A 364 -12.10 -6.57 0.27
C ARG A 364 -11.85 -5.91 -1.07
N VAL A 365 -12.73 -6.16 -2.03
CA VAL A 365 -12.82 -5.43 -3.30
C VAL A 365 -14.08 -4.58 -3.24
N CYS A 366 -13.94 -3.27 -3.21
CA CYS A 366 -15.06 -2.34 -3.13
C CYS A 366 -15.74 -2.18 -4.50
N ASP A 367 -17.06 -2.09 -4.52
CA ASP A 367 -17.81 -1.87 -5.77
C ASP A 367 -17.95 -0.39 -6.12
N ASP A 368 -17.66 0.49 -5.17
CA ASP A 368 -17.76 1.95 -5.30
C ASP A 368 -16.63 2.66 -4.54
N PRO A 369 -16.36 3.97 -4.82
CA PRO A 369 -15.23 4.68 -4.22
C PRO A 369 -15.31 4.83 -2.70
N ALA A 370 -16.53 4.88 -2.14
CA ALA A 370 -16.75 4.96 -0.69
C ALA A 370 -16.78 3.58 -0.02
N CYS A 371 -16.70 2.50 -0.81
CA CYS A 371 -16.81 1.12 -0.38
C CYS A 371 -18.13 0.80 0.35
N THR A 372 -19.25 1.41 -0.07
CA THR A 372 -20.58 1.13 0.49
C THR A 372 -21.03 -0.30 0.23
N SER A 373 -20.62 -0.87 -0.91
CA SER A 373 -20.70 -2.30 -1.20
C SER A 373 -19.38 -2.85 -1.72
N GLY A 374 -19.31 -4.17 -1.88
CA GLY A 374 -18.09 -4.87 -2.27
C GLY A 374 -18.11 -6.35 -1.94
N LEU A 375 -17.14 -7.07 -2.48
CA LEU A 375 -16.87 -8.48 -2.21
C LEU A 375 -15.79 -8.62 -1.15
N SER A 376 -16.06 -9.38 -0.10
CA SER A 376 -15.04 -9.84 0.85
C SER A 376 -14.78 -11.32 0.64
N ARG A 377 -13.52 -11.73 0.57
CA ARG A 377 -13.11 -13.11 0.30
C ARG A 377 -11.87 -13.50 1.11
N VAL A 378 -11.82 -14.75 1.55
CA VAL A 378 -10.59 -15.39 2.04
C VAL A 378 -9.65 -15.67 0.88
N VAL A 379 -8.43 -15.15 0.97
CA VAL A 379 -7.36 -15.28 -0.03
C VAL A 379 -6.44 -16.43 0.33
N ASP A 380 -6.04 -16.52 1.59
CA ASP A 380 -5.25 -17.63 2.11
C ASP A 380 -5.90 -18.05 3.42
N THR A 381 -6.27 -19.33 3.52
CA THR A 381 -6.85 -19.85 4.76
C THR A 381 -5.77 -20.46 5.62
N GLY A 382 -5.62 -19.93 6.83
CA GLY A 382 -4.63 -20.43 7.78
C GLY A 382 -5.03 -21.79 8.33
N GLY A 383 -6.34 -22.08 8.42
CA GLY A 383 -6.85 -23.26 9.12
C GLY A 383 -6.46 -23.23 10.59
N ALA A 384 -5.37 -23.90 10.96
CA ALA A 384 -4.76 -23.80 12.30
C ALA A 384 -3.53 -22.87 12.35
N ALA A 385 -3.02 -22.45 11.18
CA ALA A 385 -1.96 -21.46 11.05
C ALA A 385 -2.53 -20.04 11.08
N ILE A 386 -1.68 -19.06 11.36
CA ILE A 386 -1.96 -17.63 11.35
C ILE A 386 -1.26 -17.07 10.11
N VAL A 387 -2.03 -16.76 9.08
CA VAL A 387 -1.54 -16.14 7.84
C VAL A 387 -2.10 -14.75 7.65
N GLY A 388 -1.40 -13.90 6.91
CA GLY A 388 -1.88 -12.57 6.54
C GLY A 388 -1.47 -11.45 7.48
N SER A 389 -0.47 -11.66 8.35
CA SER A 389 0.08 -10.58 9.16
C SER A 389 0.92 -9.61 8.31
N TYR A 390 0.92 -8.32 8.66
CA TYR A 390 1.69 -7.26 7.96
C TYR A 390 1.45 -7.23 6.44
N THR A 391 0.18 -7.12 6.02
CA THR A 391 -0.17 -7.15 4.60
C THR A 391 0.38 -5.92 3.85
N SER A 392 0.74 -6.13 2.60
CA SER A 392 1.09 -5.05 1.66
C SER A 392 0.56 -5.39 0.27
N LEU A 393 -0.02 -4.40 -0.41
CA LEU A 393 -0.64 -4.55 -1.72
C LEU A 393 0.16 -3.87 -2.83
N ALA A 394 0.24 -4.53 -3.99
CA ALA A 394 0.63 -3.89 -5.25
C ALA A 394 -0.26 -4.38 -6.39
N ARG A 395 -0.55 -3.50 -7.35
CA ARG A 395 -1.39 -3.82 -8.51
C ARG A 395 -0.54 -4.04 -9.75
N THR A 396 -0.67 -5.19 -10.38
CA THR A 396 0.04 -5.54 -11.62
C THR A 396 -0.57 -4.84 -12.83
N ALA A 397 0.16 -4.82 -13.95
CA ALA A 397 -0.26 -4.12 -15.17
C ALA A 397 -1.52 -4.70 -15.82
N ASP A 398 -1.78 -5.99 -15.60
CA ASP A 398 -3.00 -6.69 -16.02
C ASP A 398 -4.19 -6.49 -15.06
N GLY A 399 -4.03 -5.65 -14.03
CA GLY A 399 -5.07 -5.31 -13.07
C GLY A 399 -5.23 -6.28 -11.90
N ALA A 400 -4.44 -7.36 -11.84
CA ALA A 400 -4.42 -8.22 -10.67
C ALA A 400 -3.81 -7.51 -9.45
N VAL A 401 -4.09 -8.06 -8.28
CA VAL A 401 -3.58 -7.56 -7.00
C VAL A 401 -2.65 -8.61 -6.41
N LEU A 402 -1.40 -8.24 -6.17
CA LEU A 402 -0.46 -8.99 -5.37
C LEU A 402 -0.58 -8.57 -3.91
N VAL A 403 -0.71 -9.56 -3.03
CA VAL A 403 -0.76 -9.40 -1.58
C VAL A 403 0.47 -10.07 -1.01
N ALA A 404 1.43 -9.31 -0.50
CA ALA A 404 2.57 -9.83 0.25
C ALA A 404 2.26 -9.79 1.75
N TYR A 405 2.62 -10.83 2.49
CA TYR A 405 2.26 -10.97 3.90
C TYR A 405 3.15 -11.99 4.61
N GLN A 406 3.13 -11.96 5.94
CA GLN A 406 3.74 -12.95 6.79
C GLN A 406 2.78 -14.11 7.06
N ASP A 407 3.29 -15.34 6.94
CA ASP A 407 2.75 -16.50 7.64
C ASP A 407 3.38 -16.53 9.03
N ALA A 408 2.64 -16.09 10.05
CA ALA A 408 3.15 -15.94 11.40
C ALA A 408 3.35 -17.29 12.11
N THR A 409 2.79 -18.39 11.58
CA THR A 409 3.00 -19.73 12.14
C THR A 409 4.31 -20.34 11.68
N SER A 410 4.65 -20.19 10.40
CA SER A 410 5.93 -20.66 9.85
C SER A 410 7.05 -19.63 9.98
N GLY A 411 6.72 -18.35 10.11
CA GLY A 411 7.65 -17.24 10.04
C GLY A 411 7.99 -16.80 8.62
N ALA A 412 7.41 -17.45 7.60
CA ALA A 412 7.76 -17.25 6.20
C ALA A 412 7.13 -16.01 5.57
N LEU A 413 7.79 -15.48 4.54
CA LEU A 413 7.22 -14.52 3.60
C LEU A 413 6.35 -15.26 2.57
N LYS A 414 5.11 -14.83 2.41
CA LYS A 414 4.19 -15.35 1.40
C LYS A 414 3.68 -14.25 0.47
N VAL A 415 3.25 -14.67 -0.72
CA VAL A 415 2.52 -13.82 -1.66
C VAL A 415 1.28 -14.55 -2.17
N ALA A 416 0.20 -13.82 -2.36
CA ALA A 416 -0.99 -14.27 -3.06
C ALA A 416 -1.28 -13.33 -4.22
N ARG A 417 -1.75 -13.88 -5.34
CA ARG A 417 -2.21 -13.10 -6.49
C ARG A 417 -3.70 -13.25 -6.63
N VAL A 418 -4.40 -12.13 -6.80
CA VAL A 418 -5.86 -12.10 -6.90
C VAL A 418 -6.25 -11.37 -8.17
N MET A 419 -6.88 -12.09 -9.08
CA MET A 419 -7.52 -11.52 -10.26
C MET A 419 -8.83 -10.87 -9.84
N VAL A 420 -8.98 -9.58 -10.11
CA VAL A 420 -10.19 -8.81 -9.84
C VAL A 420 -10.83 -8.42 -11.17
N ALA A 421 -12.09 -8.77 -11.36
CA ALA A 421 -12.83 -8.43 -12.57
C ALA A 421 -14.27 -8.03 -12.26
N ALA A 422 -14.89 -7.29 -13.19
CA ALA A 422 -16.31 -6.98 -13.11
C ALA A 422 -17.15 -8.26 -13.16
N ALA A 423 -18.19 -8.34 -12.32
CA ALA A 423 -19.08 -9.49 -12.26
C ALA A 423 -19.76 -9.72 -13.62
N GLY A 424 -19.72 -10.97 -14.11
CA GLY A 424 -20.26 -11.34 -15.42
C GLY A 424 -19.29 -11.19 -16.59
N SER A 425 -18.08 -10.66 -16.37
CA SER A 425 -16.98 -10.77 -17.34
C SER A 425 -16.36 -12.17 -17.28
N THR A 426 -15.94 -12.70 -18.43
CA THR A 426 -15.15 -13.94 -18.47
C THR A 426 -13.74 -13.60 -18.01
N LEU A 427 -13.41 -13.98 -16.78
CA LEU A 427 -12.02 -14.09 -16.34
C LEU A 427 -11.37 -15.20 -17.17
N ASP A 428 -10.64 -14.82 -18.22
CA ASP A 428 -9.72 -15.73 -18.91
C ASP A 428 -8.57 -16.03 -17.94
N VAL A 429 -8.82 -16.91 -16.97
CA VAL A 429 -7.76 -17.55 -16.20
C VAL A 429 -7.13 -18.55 -17.16
N PRO A 430 -5.86 -18.41 -17.56
CA PRO A 430 -5.15 -19.52 -18.14
C PRO A 430 -4.95 -20.52 -17.01
N LEU A 431 -5.89 -21.45 -16.85
CA LEU A 431 -5.70 -22.63 -16.01
C LEU A 431 -4.52 -23.40 -16.60
N ARG A 432 -3.32 -23.24 -16.04
CA ARG A 432 -2.22 -24.20 -16.17
C ARG A 432 -1.40 -24.30 -14.90
#